data_AF-A0A7C5XEX6-F1
#
_entry.id   AF-A0A7C5XEX6-F1
#
_cell.length_a   1.000
_cell.length_b   1.000
_cell.length_c   1.000
_cell.angle_alpha   90.00
_cell.angle_beta   90.00
_cell.angle_gamma   90.00
#
_symmetry.space_group_name_H-M   'P 1'
#
loop_
_entity.id
_entity.type
_entity.pdbx_description
1 polymer ?
#
loop_
_entity_poly.entity_id
_entity_poly.type
_entity_poly.pdbx_seq_one_letter_code
_entity_poly.pdbx_strand_id
1 'polypeptide(L)'
;MVSEVDVDELIRNYRLGYEKGGLMAYVVPRDDIKPLMVRGVGFSGGSIGLYGTRIIINVPCNGEIYGRYLAQRLNDLLGIYALITNGECRVNVDWEEQGIGVNFDLRANEALLIMVRLMRLGGRRVRPSNDALRIMRIMGLEGRLLYSDVNHEIQIFDVTKGLGSTISGECLNEVTVNDWRLLFETCSQVMSISINGTKLLIIHGTSTMIVSRYYSSLGVWYELRRVSGSGKYLVILKD
;
A
#
# COMPACT_ATOMS: atom_id res chain seq x y z
N MET A 1 -4.21 -12.20 -19.29
CA MET A 1 -3.76 -10.80 -19.38
C MET A 1 -4.87 -9.93 -18.82
N VAL A 2 -4.67 -9.31 -17.66
CA VAL A 2 -5.63 -8.38 -17.08
C VAL A 2 -5.46 -7.07 -17.85
N SER A 3 -6.50 -6.58 -18.52
CA SER A 3 -6.42 -5.30 -19.23
C SER A 3 -6.01 -4.19 -18.24
N GLU A 4 -5.11 -3.30 -18.63
CA GLU A 4 -4.91 -2.08 -17.83
C GLU A 4 -6.23 -1.32 -17.81
N VAL A 5 -6.71 -0.98 -16.61
CA VAL A 5 -7.88 -0.13 -16.45
C VAL A 5 -7.38 1.31 -16.50
N ASP A 6 -7.82 2.07 -17.49
CA ASP A 6 -7.55 3.51 -17.53
C ASP A 6 -8.47 4.21 -16.52
N VAL A 7 -7.88 4.60 -15.38
CA VAL A 7 -8.61 5.30 -14.31
C VAL A 7 -9.12 6.66 -14.77
N ASP A 8 -8.35 7.38 -15.58
CA ASP A 8 -8.72 8.72 -16.01
C ASP A 8 -9.92 8.66 -16.98
N GLU A 9 -10.04 7.58 -17.77
CA GLU A 9 -11.25 7.31 -18.55
C GLU A 9 -12.46 7.03 -17.67
N LEU A 10 -12.33 6.18 -16.64
CA LEU A 10 -13.44 5.82 -15.74
C LEU A 10 -14.06 7.01 -15.01
N ILE A 11 -13.24 8.01 -14.67
CA ILE A 11 -13.70 9.18 -13.94
C ILE A 11 -14.04 10.37 -14.85
N ARG A 12 -13.82 10.28 -16.16
CA ARG A 12 -13.96 11.45 -17.06
C ARG A 12 -15.32 12.16 -16.96
N ASN A 13 -16.38 11.41 -16.69
CA ASN A 13 -17.76 11.92 -16.64
C ASN A 13 -18.36 11.91 -15.22
N TYR A 14 -17.56 12.01 -14.16
CA TYR A 14 -18.08 11.98 -12.80
C TYR A 14 -19.04 13.17 -12.52
N ARG A 15 -20.09 12.92 -11.73
CA ARG A 15 -21.00 13.96 -11.23
C ARG A 15 -20.54 14.53 -9.89
N LEU A 16 -20.11 13.66 -8.98
CA LEU A 16 -19.58 14.02 -7.67
C LEU A 16 -18.22 13.37 -7.48
N GLY A 17 -17.29 14.09 -6.85
CA GLY A 17 -15.96 13.61 -6.55
C GLY A 17 -15.53 14.00 -5.15
N TYR A 18 -14.79 13.11 -4.51
CA TYR A 18 -14.15 13.31 -3.21
C TYR A 18 -12.73 12.79 -3.26
N GLU A 19 -11.78 13.54 -2.72
CA GLU A 19 -10.40 13.11 -2.58
C GLU A 19 -9.80 13.61 -1.27
N LYS A 20 -9.38 12.68 -0.40
CA LYS A 20 -8.67 12.98 0.85
C LYS A 20 -7.89 11.76 1.33
N GLY A 21 -6.69 11.96 1.87
CA GLY A 21 -5.94 10.90 2.56
C GLY A 21 -5.50 9.72 1.67
N GLY A 22 -5.64 9.81 0.34
CA GLY A 22 -5.42 8.68 -0.56
C GLY A 22 -6.69 7.86 -0.85
N LEU A 23 -7.83 8.23 -0.29
CA LEU A 23 -9.14 7.80 -0.76
C LEU A 23 -9.63 8.77 -1.83
N MET A 24 -10.08 8.21 -2.95
CA MET A 24 -10.83 8.89 -3.98
C MET A 24 -12.17 8.19 -4.15
N ALA A 25 -13.26 8.95 -4.23
CA ALA A 25 -14.59 8.39 -4.47
C ALA A 25 -15.35 9.27 -5.45
N TYR A 26 -15.84 8.66 -6.53
CA TYR A 26 -16.51 9.35 -7.63
C TYR A 26 -17.85 8.69 -7.93
N VAL A 27 -18.88 9.51 -8.12
CA VAL A 27 -20.16 9.05 -8.67
C VAL A 27 -20.09 9.19 -10.19
N VAL A 28 -20.10 8.07 -10.89
CA VAL A 28 -19.90 7.98 -12.34
C VAL A 28 -21.11 7.31 -13.01
N PRO A 29 -21.35 7.53 -14.31
CA PRO A 29 -22.31 6.73 -15.07
C PRO A 29 -21.99 5.24 -14.96
N ARG A 30 -23.01 4.40 -14.79
CA ARG A 30 -22.85 2.94 -14.69
C ARG A 30 -22.18 2.34 -15.93
N ASP A 31 -22.38 2.95 -17.10
CA ASP A 31 -21.76 2.50 -18.35
C ASP A 31 -20.24 2.64 -18.34
N ASP A 32 -19.70 3.65 -17.64
CA ASP A 32 -18.25 3.91 -17.60
C ASP A 32 -17.50 2.82 -16.81
N ILE A 33 -18.15 2.14 -15.87
CA ILE A 33 -17.53 1.08 -15.05
C ILE A 33 -17.71 -0.34 -15.60
N LYS A 34 -18.32 -0.52 -16.78
CA LYS A 34 -18.47 -1.85 -17.43
C LYS A 34 -17.17 -2.66 -17.46
N PRO A 35 -15.97 -2.08 -17.71
CA PRO A 35 -14.72 -2.83 -17.68
C PRO A 35 -14.38 -3.46 -16.31
N LEU A 36 -15.02 -3.02 -15.23
CA LEU A 36 -14.84 -3.55 -13.87
C LEU A 36 -15.87 -4.63 -13.51
N MET A 37 -16.97 -4.74 -14.25
CA MET A 37 -18.12 -5.60 -13.93
C MET A 37 -17.92 -7.06 -14.34
N VAL A 38 -16.85 -7.70 -13.85
CA VAL A 38 -16.51 -9.10 -14.21
C VAL A 38 -17.11 -10.11 -13.24
N ARG A 39 -16.91 -9.91 -11.93
CA ARG A 39 -17.42 -10.80 -10.87
C ARG A 39 -17.86 -9.99 -9.66
N GLY A 40 -19.13 -9.62 -9.64
CA GLY A 40 -19.74 -8.87 -8.53
C GLY A 40 -20.08 -9.76 -7.35
N VAL A 41 -20.13 -9.15 -6.16
CA VAL A 41 -20.70 -9.75 -4.95
C VAL A 41 -21.97 -8.96 -4.61
N GLY A 42 -23.11 -9.65 -4.60
CA GLY A 42 -24.37 -9.07 -4.19
C GLY A 42 -24.42 -8.80 -2.70
N PHE A 43 -25.13 -7.74 -2.31
CA PHE A 43 -25.37 -7.37 -0.92
C PHE A 43 -26.82 -6.95 -0.69
N SER A 44 -27.28 -7.10 0.55
CA SER A 44 -28.64 -6.77 0.99
C SER A 44 -28.62 -5.76 2.14
N GLY A 45 -28.19 -4.53 1.86
CA GLY A 45 -27.95 -3.50 2.86
C GLY A 45 -26.87 -3.86 3.90
N GLY A 46 -26.54 -2.90 4.76
CA GLY A 46 -25.60 -3.05 5.86
C GLY A 46 -24.23 -2.41 5.60
N SER A 47 -23.22 -2.93 6.29
CA SER A 47 -21.85 -2.43 6.21
C SER A 47 -20.99 -3.40 5.41
N ILE A 48 -20.35 -2.90 4.36
CA ILE A 48 -19.46 -3.65 3.48
C ILE A 48 -18.03 -3.18 3.75
N GLY A 49 -17.21 -4.04 4.35
CA GLY A 49 -15.77 -3.80 4.41
C GLY A 49 -15.16 -4.00 3.03
N LEU A 50 -14.49 -2.97 2.50
CA LEU A 50 -13.75 -3.09 1.26
C LEU A 50 -12.54 -4.00 1.50
N TYR A 51 -12.56 -5.20 0.91
CA TYR A 51 -11.65 -6.29 1.24
C TYR A 51 -10.19 -5.83 1.34
N GLY A 52 -9.65 -6.04 2.56
CA GLY A 52 -8.38 -5.61 3.17
C GLY A 52 -7.88 -4.18 2.90
N THR A 53 -8.82 -3.27 2.67
CA THR A 53 -8.65 -1.90 3.12
C THR A 53 -9.27 -1.78 4.52
N ARG A 54 -9.08 -0.63 5.17
CA ARG A 54 -9.78 -0.28 6.41
C ARG A 54 -11.02 0.60 6.15
N ILE A 55 -11.50 0.62 4.91
CA ILE A 55 -12.66 1.39 4.50
C ILE A 55 -13.92 0.54 4.67
N ILE A 56 -14.92 1.15 5.29
CA ILE A 56 -16.26 0.58 5.47
C ILE A 56 -17.24 1.39 4.64
N ILE A 57 -18.07 0.69 3.88
CA ILE A 57 -19.17 1.29 3.13
C ILE A 57 -20.46 0.95 3.85
N ASN A 58 -21.16 1.96 4.34
CA ASN A 58 -22.50 1.82 4.90
C ASN A 58 -23.52 2.08 3.80
N VAL A 59 -24.27 1.05 3.43
CA VAL A 59 -25.25 1.10 2.34
C VAL A 59 -26.58 0.51 2.81
N PRO A 60 -27.68 1.27 2.87
CA PRO A 60 -28.97 0.77 3.35
C PRO A 60 -29.76 -0.02 2.29
N CYS A 61 -29.34 0.05 1.03
CA CYS A 61 -30.03 -0.56 -0.10
C CYS A 61 -29.34 -1.84 -0.59
N ASN A 62 -29.99 -2.54 -1.52
CA ASN A 62 -29.43 -3.72 -2.18
C ASN A 62 -28.65 -3.31 -3.42
N GLY A 63 -27.67 -4.14 -3.78
CA GLY A 63 -26.84 -3.88 -4.95
C GLY A 63 -25.74 -4.91 -5.12
N GLU A 64 -24.75 -4.54 -5.93
CA GLU A 64 -23.57 -5.34 -6.19
C GLU A 64 -22.32 -4.50 -6.06
N ILE A 65 -21.27 -5.10 -5.50
CA ILE A 65 -19.94 -4.51 -5.47
C ILE A 65 -18.98 -5.33 -6.33
N TYR A 66 -18.19 -4.64 -7.13
CA TYR A 66 -17.17 -5.20 -7.99
C TYR A 66 -15.82 -4.72 -7.48
N GLY A 67 -14.89 -5.65 -7.26
CA GLY A 67 -13.51 -5.33 -6.93
C GLY A 67 -12.61 -5.67 -8.09
N ARG A 68 -11.75 -4.73 -8.50
CA ARG A 68 -10.64 -5.02 -9.40
C ARG A 68 -9.35 -4.46 -8.84
N TYR A 69 -8.36 -5.30 -8.82
CA TYR A 69 -7.12 -5.03 -8.13
C TYR A 69 -6.06 -4.56 -9.13
N LEU A 70 -5.44 -3.42 -8.79
CA LEU A 70 -4.24 -2.84 -9.40
C LEU A 70 -4.51 -2.01 -10.66
N ALA A 71 -4.74 -0.71 -10.46
CA ALA A 71 -4.45 0.28 -11.48
C ALA A 71 -3.33 1.20 -11.01
N GLN A 72 -2.43 1.54 -11.91
CA GLN A 72 -1.47 2.59 -11.68
C GLN A 72 -2.06 3.90 -12.18
N ARG A 73 -2.02 4.94 -11.33
CA ARG A 73 -2.36 6.31 -11.74
C ARG A 73 -1.25 7.23 -11.27
N LEU A 74 -0.60 7.92 -12.21
CA LEU A 74 0.60 8.71 -11.93
C LEU A 74 1.66 7.86 -11.21
N ASN A 75 2.05 8.27 -10.00
CA ASN A 75 2.98 7.56 -9.14
C ASN A 75 2.27 6.82 -7.99
N ASP A 76 0.99 6.49 -8.13
CA ASP A 76 0.22 5.79 -7.10
C ASP A 76 -0.27 4.44 -7.62
N LEU A 77 -0.21 3.44 -6.76
CA LEU A 77 -0.87 2.16 -6.98
C LEU A 77 -2.22 2.19 -6.28
N LEU A 78 -3.29 1.94 -7.04
CA LEU A 78 -4.67 2.06 -6.58
C LEU A 78 -5.36 0.68 -6.55
N GLY A 79 -6.13 0.43 -5.49
CA GLY A 79 -7.19 -0.56 -5.47
C GLY A 79 -8.49 0.10 -5.94
N ILE A 80 -9.21 -0.53 -6.87
CA ILE A 80 -10.44 0.03 -7.45
C ILE A 80 -11.63 -0.85 -7.07
N TYR A 81 -12.66 -0.22 -6.55
CA TYR A 81 -13.92 -0.84 -6.18
C TYR A 81 -15.05 -0.05 -6.84
N ALA A 82 -16.05 -0.75 -7.38
CA ALA A 82 -17.21 -0.13 -7.98
C ALA A 82 -18.47 -0.68 -7.30
N LEU A 83 -19.27 0.19 -6.72
CA LEU A 83 -20.53 -0.16 -6.07
C LEU A 83 -21.70 0.33 -6.92
N ILE A 84 -22.64 -0.56 -7.18
CA ILE A 84 -23.88 -0.29 -7.91
C ILE A 84 -25.05 -0.66 -7.01
N THR A 85 -26.07 0.19 -6.99
CA THR A 85 -27.30 -0.04 -6.24
C THR A 85 -28.45 -0.35 -7.19
N ASN A 86 -29.44 -1.12 -6.73
CA ASN A 86 -30.59 -1.49 -7.56
C ASN A 86 -31.53 -0.30 -7.88
N GLY A 87 -31.39 0.81 -7.14
CA GLY A 87 -32.14 2.04 -7.31
C GLY A 87 -31.41 3.21 -6.66
N GLU A 88 -32.12 4.31 -6.45
CA GLU A 88 -31.56 5.47 -5.76
C GLU A 88 -31.21 5.12 -4.31
N CYS A 89 -30.02 5.56 -3.87
CA CYS A 89 -29.53 5.16 -2.57
C CYS A 89 -28.46 6.12 -2.04
N ARG A 90 -28.56 6.45 -0.75
CA ARG A 90 -27.51 7.18 -0.04
C ARG A 90 -26.53 6.21 0.58
N VAL A 91 -25.27 6.34 0.17
CA VAL A 91 -24.15 5.51 0.61
C VAL A 91 -23.19 6.36 1.42
N ASN A 92 -22.64 5.80 2.48
CA ASN A 92 -21.58 6.44 3.25
C ASN A 92 -20.29 5.62 3.15
N VAL A 93 -19.17 6.31 2.98
CA VAL A 93 -17.83 5.74 2.90
C VAL A 93 -17.02 6.29 4.08
N ASP A 94 -16.60 5.39 4.96
CA ASP A 94 -15.88 5.71 6.19
C ASP A 94 -14.47 5.13 6.19
N TRP A 95 -13.51 5.94 6.63
CA TRP A 95 -12.15 5.55 6.96
C TRP A 95 -11.74 6.24 8.26
N GLU A 96 -12.02 5.57 9.38
CA GLU A 96 -11.89 6.10 10.73
C GLU A 96 -10.48 6.64 11.01
N GLU A 97 -9.45 5.90 10.61
CA GLU A 97 -8.04 6.25 10.84
C GLU A 97 -7.60 7.55 10.18
N GLN A 98 -8.29 7.95 9.11
CA GLN A 98 -8.02 9.20 8.39
C GLN A 98 -9.04 10.30 8.72
N GLY A 99 -9.96 10.04 9.67
CA GLY A 99 -11.06 10.94 10.01
C GLY A 99 -11.90 11.28 8.78
N ILE A 100 -12.23 10.26 7.99
CA ILE A 100 -13.06 10.38 6.79
C ILE A 100 -14.40 9.71 7.04
N GLY A 101 -15.47 10.46 6.79
CA GLY A 101 -16.82 9.93 6.64
C GLY A 101 -17.58 10.81 5.65
N VAL A 102 -17.83 10.28 4.45
CA VAL A 102 -18.41 11.03 3.34
C VAL A 102 -19.67 10.32 2.84
N ASN A 103 -20.68 11.10 2.43
CA ASN A 103 -21.94 10.59 1.91
C ASN A 103 -22.06 10.85 0.40
N PHE A 104 -22.63 9.90 -0.32
CA PHE A 104 -22.94 9.99 -1.75
C PHE A 104 -24.38 9.55 -1.99
N ASP A 105 -25.15 10.40 -2.66
CA ASP A 105 -26.46 10.02 -3.19
C ASP A 105 -26.27 9.47 -4.61
N LEU A 106 -26.57 8.18 -4.81
CA LEU A 106 -26.49 7.48 -6.09
C LEU A 106 -27.86 7.43 -6.76
N ARG A 107 -27.89 7.66 -8.07
CA ARG A 107 -29.06 7.42 -8.92
C ARG A 107 -29.03 6.01 -9.52
N ALA A 108 -30.17 5.53 -10.01
CA ALA A 108 -30.31 4.17 -10.56
C ALA A 108 -29.36 3.83 -11.74
N ASN A 109 -28.92 4.83 -12.50
CA ASN A 109 -27.99 4.69 -13.62
C ASN A 109 -26.54 5.08 -13.28
N GLU A 110 -26.23 5.27 -12.00
CA GLU A 110 -24.92 5.66 -11.52
C GLU A 110 -24.24 4.51 -10.75
N ALA A 111 -22.94 4.66 -10.57
CA ALA A 111 -22.12 3.82 -9.72
C ALA A 111 -21.21 4.69 -8.85
N LEU A 112 -20.87 4.17 -7.68
CA LEU A 112 -19.84 4.74 -6.81
C LEU A 112 -18.51 4.03 -7.09
N LEU A 113 -17.60 4.72 -7.78
CA LEU A 113 -16.22 4.27 -7.97
C LEU A 113 -15.38 4.73 -6.79
N ILE A 114 -14.82 3.78 -6.05
CA ILE A 114 -13.96 4.02 -4.89
C ILE A 114 -12.57 3.54 -5.24
N MET A 115 -11.59 4.44 -5.14
CA MET A 115 -10.19 4.14 -5.39
C MET A 115 -9.39 4.46 -4.15
N VAL A 116 -8.56 3.50 -3.75
CA VAL A 116 -7.78 3.58 -2.52
C VAL A 116 -6.32 3.49 -2.90
N ARG A 117 -5.54 4.51 -2.56
CA ARG A 117 -4.09 4.49 -2.72
C ARG A 117 -3.51 3.44 -1.78
N LEU A 118 -3.06 2.35 -2.37
CA LEU A 118 -2.36 1.27 -1.68
C LEU A 118 -0.88 1.61 -1.51
N MET A 119 -0.31 2.36 -2.47
CA MET A 119 1.10 2.71 -2.44
C MET A 119 1.40 4.01 -3.22
N ARG A 120 2.53 4.64 -2.90
CA ARG A 120 3.21 5.60 -3.76
C ARG A 120 4.43 4.94 -4.42
N LEU A 121 4.42 4.82 -5.74
CA LEU A 121 5.47 4.28 -6.60
C LEU A 121 6.64 5.27 -6.83
N GLY A 122 6.51 6.57 -6.55
CA GLY A 122 7.65 7.50 -6.60
C GLY A 122 7.33 9.01 -6.57
N GLY A 123 8.35 9.84 -6.28
CA GLY A 123 8.31 11.27 -6.64
C GLY A 123 8.99 12.25 -5.66
N ARG A 124 9.02 11.97 -4.36
CA ARG A 124 9.76 12.81 -3.39
C ARG A 124 10.89 12.00 -2.78
N ARG A 125 12.10 12.58 -2.74
CA ARG A 125 13.19 12.10 -1.88
C ARG A 125 12.70 12.17 -0.44
N VAL A 126 12.24 11.04 0.08
CA VAL A 126 11.89 10.90 1.49
C VAL A 126 13.18 11.03 2.28
N ARG A 127 13.22 11.93 3.25
CA ARG A 127 14.38 12.11 4.13
C ARG A 127 14.33 11.05 5.24
N PRO A 128 15.47 10.66 5.83
CA PRO A 128 15.47 9.82 7.02
C PRO A 128 14.61 10.41 8.13
N SER A 129 13.87 9.59 8.87
CA SER A 129 13.20 10.04 10.09
C SER A 129 14.21 10.37 11.20
N ASN A 130 13.86 11.27 12.11
CA ASN A 130 14.72 11.61 13.24
C ASN A 130 15.05 10.38 14.12
N ASP A 131 14.09 9.46 14.27
CA ASP A 131 14.28 8.21 15.01
C ASP A 131 15.33 7.32 14.34
N ALA A 132 15.27 7.18 13.01
CA ALA A 132 16.24 6.40 12.25
C ALA A 132 17.66 6.97 12.41
N LEU A 133 17.82 8.29 12.32
CA LEU A 133 19.10 8.97 12.54
C LEU A 133 19.62 8.76 13.96
N ARG A 134 18.72 8.78 14.97
CA ARG A 134 19.07 8.52 16.37
C ARG A 134 19.54 7.07 16.56
N ILE A 135 18.83 6.10 15.98
CA ILE A 135 19.21 4.67 16.02
C ILE A 135 20.59 4.47 15.40
N MET A 136 20.82 5.00 14.19
CA MET A 136 22.12 4.92 13.53
C MET A 136 23.24 5.51 14.40
N ARG A 137 23.00 6.68 15.02
CA ARG A 137 23.99 7.31 15.93
C ARG A 137 24.29 6.44 17.16
N ILE A 138 23.26 5.87 17.79
CA ILE A 138 23.42 4.99 18.97
C ILE A 138 24.22 3.74 18.60
N MET A 139 23.97 3.18 17.41
CA MET A 139 24.66 2.01 16.89
C MET A 139 26.05 2.33 16.31
N GLY A 140 26.46 3.61 16.27
CA GLY A 140 27.74 4.02 15.69
C GLY A 140 27.83 3.82 14.18
N LEU A 141 26.71 3.88 13.47
CA LEU A 141 26.62 3.62 12.03
C LEU A 141 26.58 4.91 11.21
N GLU A 142 27.26 4.92 10.07
CA GLU A 142 27.11 5.95 9.03
C GLU A 142 26.60 5.28 7.75
N GLY A 143 25.60 5.88 7.12
CA GLY A 143 24.99 5.29 5.93
C GLY A 143 24.15 6.26 5.12
N ARG A 144 23.73 5.78 3.95
CA ARG A 144 22.90 6.52 2.99
C ARG A 144 21.55 5.84 2.89
N LEU A 145 20.47 6.61 3.06
CA LEU A 145 19.11 6.10 2.82
C LEU A 145 18.95 5.72 1.34
N LEU A 146 18.60 4.47 1.08
CA LEU A 146 18.33 3.95 -0.26
C LEU A 146 16.83 3.88 -0.55
N TYR A 147 16.04 3.59 0.48
CA TYR A 147 14.60 3.47 0.36
C TYR A 147 13.93 3.86 1.68
N SER A 148 12.83 4.60 1.57
CA SER A 148 11.88 4.81 2.65
C SER A 148 10.51 4.87 1.99
N ASP A 149 9.52 4.23 2.60
CA ASP A 149 8.14 4.54 2.26
C ASP A 149 7.79 5.93 2.81
N VAL A 150 6.64 6.47 2.41
CA VAL A 150 6.23 7.84 2.77
C VAL A 150 5.81 8.03 4.22
N ASN A 151 5.46 6.94 4.91
CA ASN A 151 5.07 6.97 6.32
C ASN A 151 6.25 6.61 7.24
N HIS A 152 7.41 6.26 6.68
CA HIS A 152 8.58 5.75 7.42
C HIS A 152 8.28 4.47 8.22
N GLU A 153 7.32 3.67 7.77
CA GLU A 153 7.04 2.30 8.23
C GLU A 153 8.24 1.39 7.92
N ILE A 154 8.92 1.63 6.80
CA ILE A 154 10.19 0.98 6.46
C ILE A 154 11.22 2.01 5.99
N GLN A 155 12.45 1.88 6.47
CA GLN A 155 13.60 2.64 6.00
C GLN A 155 14.80 1.71 5.82
N ILE A 156 15.44 1.77 4.66
CA ILE A 156 16.58 0.92 4.28
C ILE A 156 17.77 1.82 3.98
N PHE A 157 18.84 1.62 4.74
CA PHE A 157 20.09 2.34 4.63
C PHE A 157 21.19 1.42 4.11
N ASP A 158 21.97 1.94 3.17
CA ASP A 158 23.29 1.43 2.81
C ASP A 158 24.27 1.82 3.92
N VAL A 159 24.88 0.86 4.59
CA VAL A 159 25.79 1.18 5.70
C VAL A 159 27.22 1.26 5.21
N THR A 160 27.75 2.48 5.24
CA THR A 160 29.09 2.82 4.75
C THR A 160 30.16 2.71 5.83
N LYS A 161 29.82 2.87 7.12
CA LYS A 161 30.73 2.66 8.27
C LYS A 161 30.00 2.14 9.51
N GLY A 162 30.76 1.54 10.41
CA GLY A 162 30.30 1.12 11.75
C GLY A 162 29.85 -0.33 11.83
N LEU A 163 29.45 -0.95 10.72
CA LEU A 163 29.13 -2.37 10.66
C LEU A 163 30.40 -3.21 10.44
N GLY A 164 30.82 -3.89 11.51
CA GLY A 164 31.93 -4.85 11.50
C GLY A 164 31.76 -5.94 10.44
N SER A 165 32.84 -6.61 10.05
CA SER A 165 32.84 -7.57 8.94
C SER A 165 32.00 -8.83 9.17
N THR A 166 31.63 -9.12 10.41
CA THR A 166 31.11 -10.43 10.79
C THR A 166 29.81 -10.26 11.56
N ILE A 167 28.71 -10.66 10.93
CA ILE A 167 27.43 -10.88 11.60
C ILE A 167 27.26 -12.39 11.68
N SER A 168 27.18 -12.95 12.89
CA SER A 168 26.73 -14.33 13.05
C SER A 168 25.22 -14.35 12.85
N GLY A 169 24.75 -15.00 11.79
CA GLY A 169 23.33 -15.11 11.49
C GLY A 169 23.06 -16.25 10.51
N GLU A 170 21.80 -16.67 10.46
CA GLU A 170 21.35 -17.62 9.44
C GLU A 170 21.46 -16.98 8.06
N CYS A 171 21.87 -17.79 7.09
CA CYS A 171 21.90 -17.39 5.70
C CYS A 171 20.49 -17.55 5.13
N LEU A 172 19.85 -16.44 4.81
CA LEU A 172 18.47 -16.37 4.35
C LEU A 172 18.42 -15.77 2.94
N ASN A 173 17.46 -16.23 2.13
CA ASN A 173 17.12 -15.61 0.84
C ASN A 173 15.92 -14.67 0.95
N GLU A 174 15.18 -14.75 2.06
CA GLU A 174 13.98 -13.99 2.32
C GLU A 174 13.87 -13.68 3.81
N VAL A 175 13.40 -12.48 4.15
CA VAL A 175 12.92 -12.13 5.48
C VAL A 175 11.56 -11.47 5.37
N THR A 176 10.60 -12.01 6.11
CA THR A 176 9.26 -11.45 6.23
C THR A 176 9.02 -10.96 7.66
N VAL A 177 8.57 -9.71 7.78
CA VAL A 177 8.23 -9.05 9.06
C VAL A 177 6.92 -8.29 8.85
N ASN A 178 5.88 -8.68 9.57
CA ASN A 178 4.53 -8.13 9.41
C ASN A 178 4.12 -8.20 7.92
N ASP A 179 3.62 -7.09 7.37
CA ASP A 179 3.29 -6.98 5.95
C ASP A 179 4.50 -6.69 5.04
N TRP A 180 5.74 -6.75 5.53
CA TRP A 180 6.95 -6.45 4.76
C TRP A 180 7.73 -7.72 4.43
N ARG A 181 8.22 -7.80 3.20
CA ARG A 181 9.10 -8.89 2.74
C ARG A 181 10.30 -8.33 2.00
N LEU A 182 11.46 -8.83 2.38
CA LEU A 182 12.76 -8.52 1.80
C LEU A 182 13.28 -9.78 1.15
N LEU A 183 13.45 -9.76 -0.17
CA LEU A 183 14.05 -10.86 -0.93
C LEU A 183 15.46 -10.47 -1.33
N PHE A 184 16.40 -11.40 -1.20
CA PHE A 184 17.80 -11.17 -1.52
C PHE A 184 18.18 -11.94 -2.78
N GLU A 185 18.97 -11.34 -3.67
CA GLU A 185 19.46 -12.03 -4.87
C GLU A 185 20.41 -13.18 -4.51
N THR A 186 21.17 -13.01 -3.44
CA THR A 186 22.05 -14.01 -2.87
C THR A 186 21.73 -14.22 -1.40
N CYS A 187 22.02 -15.43 -0.92
CA CYS A 187 21.87 -15.76 0.48
C CYS A 187 22.63 -14.76 1.35
N SER A 188 21.91 -14.18 2.31
CA SER A 188 22.37 -13.05 3.12
C SER A 188 22.30 -13.39 4.60
N GLN A 189 23.30 -12.95 5.35
CA GLN A 189 23.27 -13.01 6.80
C GLN A 189 22.35 -11.93 7.33
N VAL A 190 21.37 -12.32 8.14
CA VAL A 190 20.44 -11.38 8.76
C VAL A 190 20.47 -11.49 10.27
N MET A 191 20.62 -10.35 10.94
CA MET A 191 20.45 -10.21 12.39
C MET A 191 19.26 -9.30 12.67
N SER A 192 18.33 -9.78 13.50
CA SER A 192 17.15 -9.02 13.92
C SER A 192 17.32 -8.53 15.36
N ILE A 193 17.03 -7.25 15.60
CA ILE A 193 17.06 -6.60 16.93
C ILE A 193 15.75 -5.85 17.11
N SER A 194 15.10 -5.99 18.26
CA SER A 194 13.88 -5.22 18.58
C SER A 194 14.17 -4.20 19.68
N ILE A 195 13.82 -2.93 19.46
CA ILE A 195 14.00 -1.85 20.42
C ILE A 195 12.70 -1.04 20.49
N ASN A 196 12.02 -1.05 21.64
CA ASN A 196 10.81 -0.24 21.90
C ASN A 196 9.73 -0.32 20.78
N GLY A 197 9.41 -1.52 20.30
CA GLY A 197 8.42 -1.71 19.22
C GLY A 197 8.91 -1.32 17.81
N THR A 198 10.21 -1.03 17.65
CA THR A 198 10.85 -0.90 16.33
C THR A 198 11.71 -2.12 16.08
N LYS A 199 11.53 -2.76 14.92
CA LYS A 199 12.35 -3.89 14.50
C LYS A 199 13.47 -3.41 13.59
N LEU A 200 14.69 -3.81 13.90
CA LEU A 200 15.90 -3.50 13.14
C LEU A 200 16.41 -4.78 12.52
N LEU A 201 16.70 -4.76 11.22
CA LEU A 201 17.37 -5.85 10.52
C LEU A 201 18.72 -5.35 10.04
N ILE A 202 19.78 -6.06 10.40
CA ILE A 202 21.12 -5.84 9.87
C ILE A 202 21.40 -6.95 8.87
N ILE A 203 21.68 -6.59 7.62
CA ILE A 203 21.71 -7.53 6.49
C ILE A 203 23.05 -7.42 5.76
N HIS A 204 23.78 -8.53 5.67
CA HIS A 204 25.09 -8.62 5.01
C HIS A 204 25.08 -9.67 3.91
N GLY A 205 25.83 -9.43 2.82
CA GLY A 205 26.12 -10.47 1.82
C GLY A 205 25.21 -10.48 0.58
N THR A 206 24.41 -9.43 0.38
CA THR A 206 23.70 -9.20 -0.90
C THR A 206 23.92 -7.78 -1.40
N SER A 207 24.14 -7.59 -2.69
CA SER A 207 24.23 -6.25 -3.31
C SER A 207 22.86 -5.68 -3.70
N THR A 208 21.82 -6.51 -3.68
CA THR A 208 20.49 -6.17 -4.14
C THR A 208 19.43 -6.80 -3.24
N MET A 209 18.42 -6.02 -2.91
CA MET A 209 17.28 -6.46 -2.13
C MET A 209 16.00 -5.98 -2.79
N ILE A 210 15.04 -6.89 -2.95
CA ILE A 210 13.70 -6.58 -3.43
C ILE A 210 12.81 -6.34 -2.22
N VAL A 211 12.25 -5.15 -2.13
CA VAL A 211 11.33 -4.75 -1.08
C VAL A 211 9.91 -4.98 -1.57
N SER A 212 9.19 -5.83 -0.88
CA SER A 212 7.78 -6.11 -1.14
C SER A 212 6.92 -5.80 0.08
N ARG A 213 5.65 -5.47 -0.17
CA ARG A 213 4.63 -5.38 0.88
C ARG A 213 3.47 -6.31 0.57
N TYR A 214 2.99 -7.02 1.58
CA TYR A 214 1.77 -7.80 1.52
C TYR A 214 0.59 -6.86 1.73
N TYR A 215 -0.34 -6.91 0.79
CA TYR A 215 -1.60 -6.23 0.95
C TYR A 215 -2.65 -7.29 1.27
N SER A 216 -3.02 -7.38 2.54
CA SER A 216 -4.10 -8.27 2.98
C SER A 216 -5.40 -8.02 2.21
N SER A 217 -5.60 -6.81 1.67
CA SER A 217 -6.66 -6.44 0.70
C SER A 217 -6.68 -7.24 -0.57
N LEU A 218 -5.50 -7.64 -1.01
CA LEU A 218 -5.30 -8.20 -2.33
C LEU A 218 -4.96 -9.68 -2.24
N GLY A 219 -4.59 -10.17 -1.05
CA GLY A 219 -4.04 -11.51 -0.86
C GLY A 219 -2.73 -11.71 -1.60
N VAL A 220 -2.00 -10.63 -1.92
CA VAL A 220 -0.85 -10.66 -2.82
C VAL A 220 0.29 -9.81 -2.27
N TRP A 221 1.52 -10.29 -2.48
CA TRP A 221 2.75 -9.53 -2.29
C TRP A 221 3.04 -8.66 -3.51
N TYR A 222 3.34 -7.39 -3.28
CA TYR A 222 3.71 -6.46 -4.34
C TYR A 222 5.15 -6.00 -4.17
N GLU A 223 5.97 -6.10 -5.22
CA GLU A 223 7.31 -5.54 -5.27
C GLU A 223 7.24 -4.02 -5.38
N LEU A 224 7.65 -3.30 -4.33
CA LEU A 224 7.66 -1.84 -4.31
C LEU A 224 8.91 -1.27 -4.96
N ARG A 225 10.07 -1.88 -4.65
CA ARG A 225 11.35 -1.39 -5.14
C ARG A 225 12.45 -2.45 -5.05
N ARG A 226 13.29 -2.47 -6.07
CA ARG A 226 14.62 -3.09 -6.02
C ARG A 226 15.66 -2.07 -5.53
N VAL A 227 16.33 -2.39 -4.43
CA VAL A 227 17.30 -1.54 -3.74
C VAL A 227 18.68 -2.14 -3.89
N SER A 228 19.64 -1.36 -4.38
CA SER A 228 21.03 -1.80 -4.54
C SER A 228 21.98 -0.94 -3.70
N GLY A 229 22.99 -1.58 -3.11
CA GLY A 229 23.92 -0.97 -2.16
C GLY A 229 25.24 -1.72 -2.07
N SER A 230 26.03 -1.43 -1.03
CA SER A 230 27.39 -1.94 -0.91
C SER A 230 27.52 -3.33 -0.29
N GLY A 231 26.42 -4.07 -0.10
CA GLY A 231 26.47 -5.39 0.55
C GLY A 231 26.12 -5.39 2.03
N LYS A 232 25.87 -4.22 2.64
CA LYS A 232 25.58 -4.05 4.07
C LYS A 232 24.42 -3.10 4.25
N TYR A 233 23.33 -3.57 4.84
CA TYR A 233 22.14 -2.77 5.08
C TYR A 233 21.75 -2.72 6.54
N LEU A 234 21.18 -1.59 6.91
CA LEU A 234 20.31 -1.46 8.07
C LEU A 234 18.88 -1.22 7.57
N VAL A 235 17.97 -2.08 7.95
CA VAL A 235 16.53 -1.90 7.74
C VAL A 235 15.87 -1.59 9.07
N ILE A 236 15.09 -0.52 9.10
CA ILE A 236 14.32 -0.07 10.25
C ILE A 236 12.85 -0.21 9.88
N LEU A 237 12.13 -1.02 10.65
CA LEU A 237 10.71 -1.31 10.51
C LEU A 237 9.98 -0.81 11.75
N LYS A 238 9.02 0.08 11.56
CA LYS A 238 8.08 0.46 12.62
C LYS A 238 6.87 -0.47 12.57
N ASP A 239 6.40 -0.87 13.75
CA ASP A 239 5.11 -1.57 13.89
C ASP A 239 3.93 -0.68 13.44
#